data_AF-A0A9X8YNN6-F1
#
_entry.id   AF-A0A9X8YNN6-F1
#
_cell.length_a   1.000
_cell.length_b   1.000
_cell.length_c   1.000
_cell.angle_alpha   90.00
_cell.angle_beta   90.00
_cell.angle_gamma   90.00
#
_symmetry.space_group_name_H-M   'P 1'
#
loop_
_entity.id
_entity.type
_entity.pdbx_description
1 polymer ?
#
loop_
_entity_poly.entity_id
_entity_poly.type
_entity_poly.pdbx_seq_one_letter_code
_entity_poly.pdbx_strand_id
1 'polypeptide(L)'
;PHPRLMPDFWQYPTVSMGLGPLTAAYQARYMRYLEYRELKPHQGRKVWAFLGDGEMDQPESLAAIALGGREKLDNLIFVVNCNLQRLDGPVRGNGKIIQELEGTFKAAGWQVIKVIWGSGWDKLLQKDRSGLLMQRMMECVDGDYQTFKSQSGAYVREHFFGKYPE
;
A
#
# COMPACT_ATOMS: atom_id res chain seq x y z
N PRO A 1 -17.54 -6.86 6.27
CA PRO A 1 -18.74 -5.99 6.09
C PRO A 1 -19.86 -6.73 5.34
N HIS A 2 -21.05 -6.85 5.94
CA HIS A 2 -22.18 -7.58 5.33
C HIS A 2 -23.45 -6.72 5.33
N PRO A 3 -23.71 -5.93 4.27
CA PRO A 3 -24.91 -5.08 4.17
C PRO A 3 -26.21 -5.86 4.31
N ARG A 4 -26.27 -7.11 3.82
CA ARG A 4 -27.48 -7.96 3.97
C ARG A 4 -27.83 -8.24 5.43
N LEU A 5 -26.83 -8.35 6.31
CA LEU A 5 -26.98 -8.61 7.74
C LEU A 5 -27.18 -7.32 8.55
N MET A 6 -26.58 -6.22 8.11
CA MET A 6 -26.69 -4.90 8.77
C MET A 6 -26.89 -3.81 7.70
N PRO A 7 -28.12 -3.62 7.19
CA PRO A 7 -28.40 -2.79 6.02
C PRO A 7 -28.17 -1.29 6.24
N ASP A 8 -28.33 -0.82 7.47
CA ASP A 8 -28.17 0.60 7.82
C ASP A 8 -26.76 0.94 8.33
N PHE A 9 -25.83 -0.02 8.27
CA PHE A 9 -24.47 0.15 8.76
C PHE A 9 -23.41 -0.14 7.69
N TRP A 10 -23.43 -1.35 7.11
CA TRP A 10 -22.43 -1.74 6.12
C TRP A 10 -22.89 -1.44 4.70
N GLN A 11 -21.97 -0.97 3.84
CA GLN A 11 -22.26 -0.65 2.44
C GLN A 11 -21.55 -1.56 1.44
N TYR A 12 -20.29 -1.92 1.69
CA TYR A 12 -19.45 -2.62 0.72
C TYR A 12 -18.85 -3.90 1.32
N PRO A 13 -19.18 -5.10 0.81
CA PRO A 13 -18.55 -6.35 1.23
C PRO A 13 -17.11 -6.45 0.73
N THR A 14 -16.15 -6.62 1.65
CA THR A 14 -14.71 -6.63 1.30
C THR A 14 -13.92 -7.79 1.91
N VAL A 15 -14.54 -8.66 2.73
CA VAL A 15 -13.81 -9.74 3.43
C VAL A 15 -13.27 -10.81 2.48
N SER A 16 -13.92 -11.02 1.34
CA SER A 16 -13.36 -11.79 0.23
C SER A 16 -12.35 -10.91 -0.51
N MET A 17 -11.07 -11.12 -0.18
CA MET A 17 -9.95 -10.36 -0.72
C MET A 17 -9.96 -10.32 -2.26
N GLY A 18 -9.49 -9.21 -2.83
CA GLY A 18 -9.48 -8.97 -4.28
C GLY A 18 -10.77 -8.34 -4.82
N LEU A 19 -11.93 -8.66 -4.23
CA LEU A 19 -13.20 -8.06 -4.66
C LEU A 19 -13.31 -6.57 -4.27
N GLY A 20 -12.76 -6.20 -3.11
CA GLY A 20 -12.71 -4.82 -2.62
C GLY A 20 -12.06 -3.84 -3.61
N PRO A 21 -10.79 -4.03 -4.01
CA PRO A 21 -10.09 -3.12 -4.91
C PRO A 21 -10.79 -3.00 -6.28
N LEU A 22 -11.24 -4.13 -6.86
CA LEU A 22 -11.91 -4.12 -8.16
C LEU A 22 -13.26 -3.39 -8.08
N THR A 23 -14.05 -3.65 -7.03
CA THR A 23 -15.32 -2.94 -6.78
C THR A 23 -15.08 -1.45 -6.61
N ALA A 24 -14.03 -1.05 -5.87
CA ALA A 24 -13.68 0.35 -5.67
C ALA A 24 -13.32 1.05 -6.99
N ALA A 25 -12.54 0.40 -7.85
CA ALA A 25 -12.16 0.96 -9.14
C ALA A 25 -13.37 1.16 -10.07
N TYR A 26 -14.25 0.17 -10.17
CA TYR A 26 -15.50 0.32 -10.94
C TYR A 26 -16.49 1.30 -10.30
N GLN A 27 -16.54 1.40 -8.97
CA GLN A 27 -17.37 2.38 -8.27
C GLN A 27 -16.90 3.81 -8.57
N ALA A 28 -15.58 4.05 -8.55
CA ALA A 28 -14.99 5.35 -8.90
C ALA A 28 -15.27 5.72 -10.36
N ARG A 29 -15.08 4.76 -11.28
CA ARG A 29 -15.42 4.92 -12.70
C ARG A 29 -16.91 5.20 -12.91
N TYR A 30 -17.79 4.49 -12.20
CA TYR A 30 -19.24 4.69 -12.31
C TYR A 30 -19.66 6.07 -11.78
N MET A 31 -19.03 6.56 -10.72
CA MET A 31 -19.28 7.93 -10.24
C MET A 31 -18.88 8.97 -11.28
N ARG A 32 -17.71 8.84 -11.91
CA ARG A 32 -17.31 9.72 -13.02
C ARG A 32 -18.24 9.61 -14.22
N TYR A 33 -18.71 8.40 -14.54
CA TYR A 33 -19.72 8.21 -15.58
C TYR A 33 -21.01 9.00 -15.29
N LEU A 34 -21.55 8.93 -14.07
CA LEU A 34 -22.77 9.66 -13.70
C LEU A 34 -22.57 11.19 -13.79
N GLU A 35 -21.39 11.68 -13.41
CA GLU A 35 -21.02 13.10 -13.49
C GLU A 35 -20.90 13.55 -14.96
N TYR A 36 -20.15 12.83 -15.80
CA TYR A 36 -19.96 13.17 -17.21
C TYR A 36 -21.22 13.02 -18.06
N ARG A 37 -22.19 12.22 -17.60
CA ARG A 37 -23.50 12.07 -18.23
C ARG A 37 -24.56 13.02 -17.67
N GLU A 38 -24.18 13.92 -16.77
CA GLU A 38 -25.06 14.91 -16.13
C GLU A 38 -26.24 14.26 -15.37
N LEU A 39 -26.10 12.98 -14.99
CA LEU A 39 -27.11 12.24 -14.23
C LEU A 39 -27.03 12.55 -12.73
N LYS A 40 -25.84 12.97 -12.26
CA LYS A 40 -25.63 13.51 -10.91
C LYS A 40 -24.61 14.65 -10.97
N PRO A 41 -24.78 15.71 -10.16
CA PRO A 41 -23.80 16.78 -10.09
C PRO A 41 -22.48 16.26 -9.51
N HIS A 42 -21.37 16.89 -9.90
CA HIS A 42 -20.07 16.59 -9.29
C HIS A 42 -20.05 17.06 -7.83
N GLN A 43 -19.78 16.12 -6.91
CA GLN A 43 -19.81 16.36 -5.46
C GLN A 43 -18.42 16.29 -4.80
N GLY A 44 -17.34 16.21 -5.59
CA GLY A 44 -15.98 16.06 -5.05
C GLY A 44 -15.74 14.74 -4.29
N ARG A 45 -16.64 13.76 -4.42
CA ARG A 45 -16.58 12.50 -3.67
C ARG A 45 -15.37 11.66 -4.11
N LYS A 46 -14.80 10.95 -3.15
CA LYS A 46 -13.70 10.01 -3.34
C LYS A 46 -14.11 8.60 -2.95
N VAL A 47 -13.51 7.61 -3.59
CA VAL A 47 -13.62 6.18 -3.25
C VAL A 47 -12.31 5.76 -2.61
N TRP A 48 -12.42 5.21 -1.40
CA TRP A 48 -11.27 4.73 -0.62
C TRP A 48 -11.32 3.22 -0.54
N ALA A 49 -10.26 2.55 -0.99
CA ALA A 49 -10.07 1.11 -0.82
C ALA A 49 -8.96 0.88 0.22
N PHE A 50 -9.32 0.26 1.33
CA PHE A 50 -8.36 -0.17 2.36
C PHE A 50 -8.01 -1.63 2.11
N LEU A 51 -6.73 -1.89 1.84
CA LEU A 51 -6.22 -3.15 1.31
C LEU A 51 -5.06 -3.65 2.16
N GLY A 52 -4.88 -4.97 2.21
CA GLY A 52 -3.65 -5.59 2.71
C GLY A 52 -2.63 -5.76 1.58
N ASP A 53 -1.34 -5.64 1.88
CA ASP A 53 -0.28 -6.01 0.92
C ASP A 53 -0.37 -7.48 0.47
N GLY A 54 -0.73 -8.40 1.37
CA GLY A 54 -1.00 -9.80 1.02
C GLY A 54 -2.25 -10.01 0.13
N GLU A 55 -3.25 -9.13 0.21
CA GLU A 55 -4.42 -9.14 -0.69
C GLU A 55 -4.04 -8.72 -2.12
N MET A 56 -2.93 -8.01 -2.30
CA MET A 56 -2.49 -7.53 -3.61
C MET A 56 -1.99 -8.66 -4.52
N ASP A 57 -1.78 -9.88 -4.00
CA ASP A 57 -1.49 -11.08 -4.79
C ASP A 57 -2.73 -11.61 -5.54
N GLN A 58 -3.94 -11.17 -5.19
CA GLN A 58 -5.16 -11.57 -5.91
C GLN A 58 -5.20 -10.96 -7.32
N PRO A 59 -5.51 -11.74 -8.38
CA PRO A 59 -5.59 -11.22 -9.75
C PRO A 59 -6.53 -10.01 -9.91
N GLU A 60 -7.62 -9.98 -9.15
CA GLU A 60 -8.61 -8.90 -9.13
C GLU A 60 -8.00 -7.58 -8.62
N SER A 61 -7.09 -7.65 -7.66
CA SER A 61 -6.36 -6.50 -7.13
C SER A 61 -5.48 -5.87 -8.22
N LEU A 62 -4.77 -6.69 -9.00
CA LEU A 62 -3.94 -6.22 -10.12
C LEU A 62 -4.79 -5.64 -11.27
N ALA A 63 -5.93 -6.27 -11.58
CA ALA A 63 -6.86 -5.76 -12.57
C ALA A 63 -7.41 -4.37 -12.18
N ALA A 64 -7.67 -4.15 -10.89
CA ALA A 64 -8.12 -2.86 -10.37
C ALA A 64 -7.07 -1.75 -10.54
N ILE A 65 -5.78 -2.06 -10.31
CA ILE A 65 -4.67 -1.13 -10.53
C ILE A 65 -4.62 -0.71 -12.00
N ALA A 66 -4.65 -1.67 -12.92
CA ALA A 66 -4.62 -1.39 -14.35
C ALA A 66 -5.82 -0.51 -14.79
N LEU A 67 -7.02 -0.80 -14.29
CA LEU A 67 -8.22 -0.01 -14.59
C LEU A 67 -8.12 1.43 -14.08
N GLY A 68 -7.72 1.63 -12.82
CA GLY A 68 -7.64 2.97 -12.22
C GLY A 68 -6.67 3.88 -12.96
N GLY A 69 -5.54 3.30 -13.39
CA GLY A 69 -4.54 3.97 -14.21
C GLY A 69 -5.04 4.33 -15.61
N ARG A 70 -5.59 3.35 -16.33
CA ARG A 70 -6.10 3.53 -17.69
C ARG A 70 -7.20 4.57 -17.80
N GLU A 71 -8.14 4.57 -16.84
CA GLU A 71 -9.28 5.50 -16.83
C GLU A 71 -8.95 6.83 -16.13
N LYS A 72 -7.70 7.01 -15.65
CA LYS A 72 -7.23 8.21 -14.93
C LYS A 72 -8.14 8.60 -13.76
N LEU A 73 -8.48 7.63 -12.91
CA LEU A 73 -9.43 7.82 -11.80
C LEU A 73 -8.83 8.62 -10.66
N ASP A 74 -8.86 9.94 -10.78
CA ASP A 74 -8.45 10.91 -9.76
C ASP A 74 -9.35 10.91 -8.49
N ASN A 75 -10.48 10.22 -8.54
CA ASN A 75 -11.41 10.04 -7.42
C ASN A 75 -11.22 8.70 -6.69
N LEU A 76 -10.21 7.91 -7.04
CA LEU A 76 -9.89 6.63 -6.42
C LEU A 76 -8.61 6.73 -5.59
N ILE A 77 -8.67 6.30 -4.33
CA ILE A 77 -7.52 6.22 -3.44
C ILE A 77 -7.40 4.79 -2.92
N PHE A 78 -6.25 4.18 -3.18
CA PHE A 78 -5.88 2.91 -2.57
C PHE A 78 -4.98 3.18 -1.36
N VAL A 79 -5.35 2.60 -0.22
CA VAL A 79 -4.57 2.61 1.02
C VAL A 79 -4.14 1.17 1.28
N VAL A 80 -2.93 0.84 0.85
CA VAL A 80 -2.36 -0.51 1.04
C VAL A 80 -1.57 -0.52 2.34
N ASN A 81 -2.05 -1.28 3.33
CA ASN A 81 -1.34 -1.51 4.56
C ASN A 81 -0.19 -2.51 4.31
N CYS A 82 1.02 -1.98 4.18
CA CYS A 82 2.23 -2.77 3.98
C CYS A 82 2.85 -3.14 5.32
N ASN A 83 2.23 -4.07 6.05
CA ASN A 83 2.80 -4.63 7.27
C ASN A 83 3.82 -5.75 6.96
N LEU A 84 4.05 -6.03 5.67
CA LEU A 84 4.96 -7.02 5.07
C LEU A 84 4.57 -8.47 5.37
N GLN A 85 3.36 -8.74 5.85
CA GLN A 85 2.88 -10.06 6.25
C GLN A 85 1.51 -10.40 5.65
N ARG A 86 1.36 -11.67 5.28
CA ARG A 86 0.07 -12.35 5.12
C ARG A 86 -0.16 -13.28 6.31
N LEU A 87 -1.27 -14.02 6.29
CA LEU A 87 -1.71 -14.84 7.43
C LEU A 87 -0.62 -15.77 7.98
N ASP A 88 0.09 -16.47 7.09
CA ASP A 88 1.08 -17.50 7.48
C ASP A 88 2.55 -17.06 7.29
N GLY A 89 2.82 -15.75 7.21
CA GLY A 89 4.20 -15.23 7.13
C GLY A 89 4.39 -14.06 6.17
N PRO A 90 5.64 -13.70 5.82
CA PRO A 90 5.90 -12.54 4.96
C PRO A 90 5.32 -12.66 3.56
N VAL A 91 4.89 -11.53 2.98
CA VAL A 91 4.42 -11.49 1.58
C VAL A 91 5.58 -11.72 0.61
N ARG A 92 6.71 -11.04 0.83
CA ARG A 92 7.95 -11.16 0.04
C ARG A 92 9.18 -11.21 0.96
N GLY A 93 9.35 -12.28 1.74
CA GLY A 93 10.45 -12.37 2.72
C GLY A 93 11.85 -12.08 2.16
N ASN A 94 12.17 -12.60 0.96
CA ASN A 94 13.44 -12.37 0.27
C ASN A 94 13.43 -11.17 -0.69
N GLY A 95 12.37 -10.37 -0.66
CA GLY A 95 12.13 -9.25 -1.56
C GLY A 95 11.67 -8.02 -0.80
N LYS A 96 10.98 -7.12 -1.50
CA LYS A 96 10.47 -5.87 -0.93
C LYS A 96 9.10 -5.52 -1.54
N ILE A 97 8.02 -5.89 -0.86
CA ILE A 97 6.65 -5.75 -1.38
C ILE A 97 6.28 -4.29 -1.66
N ILE A 98 6.77 -3.36 -0.85
CA ILE A 98 6.50 -1.91 -1.05
C ILE A 98 7.07 -1.44 -2.40
N GLN A 99 8.28 -1.89 -2.77
CA GLN A 99 8.93 -1.52 -4.02
C GLN A 99 8.29 -2.24 -5.21
N GLU A 100 7.89 -3.50 -5.05
CA GLU A 100 7.12 -4.24 -6.05
C GLU A 100 5.81 -3.51 -6.36
N LEU A 101 5.04 -3.16 -5.33
CA LEU A 101 3.81 -2.38 -5.49
C LEU A 101 4.08 -1.00 -6.07
N GLU A 102 5.08 -0.26 -5.58
CA GLU A 102 5.44 1.04 -6.17
C GLU A 102 5.70 0.93 -7.68
N GLY A 103 6.45 -0.09 -8.10
CA GLY A 103 6.73 -0.37 -9.51
C GLY A 103 5.43 -0.64 -10.30
N THR A 104 4.60 -1.56 -9.82
CA THR A 104 3.33 -1.92 -10.48
C THR A 104 2.38 -0.74 -10.59
N PHE A 105 2.17 0.02 -9.51
CA PHE A 105 1.28 1.19 -9.52
C PHE A 105 1.81 2.30 -10.42
N LYS A 106 3.11 2.64 -10.36
CA LYS A 106 3.70 3.65 -11.24
C LYS A 106 3.64 3.24 -12.71
N ALA A 107 3.92 1.97 -13.02
CA ALA A 107 3.82 1.46 -14.39
C ALA A 107 2.37 1.56 -14.93
N ALA A 108 1.37 1.42 -14.06
CA ALA A 108 -0.02 1.65 -14.40
C ALA A 108 -0.43 3.14 -14.45
N GLY A 109 0.47 4.08 -14.15
CA GLY A 109 0.19 5.53 -14.22
C GLY A 109 -0.42 6.12 -12.96
N TRP A 110 -0.29 5.45 -11.81
CA TRP A 110 -0.74 5.99 -10.53
C TRP A 110 0.28 6.96 -9.92
N GLN A 111 -0.24 7.91 -9.15
CA GLN A 111 0.57 8.62 -8.16
C GLN A 111 0.77 7.72 -6.93
N VAL A 112 2.04 7.45 -6.59
CA VAL A 112 2.40 6.63 -5.42
C VAL A 112 2.99 7.51 -4.33
N ILE A 113 2.42 7.42 -3.13
CA ILE A 113 2.91 8.08 -1.92
C ILE A 113 3.32 6.99 -0.93
N LYS A 114 4.62 6.92 -0.61
CA LYS A 114 5.16 5.95 0.34
C LYS A 114 5.30 6.59 1.72
N VAL A 115 4.66 6.01 2.73
CA VAL A 115 4.74 6.44 4.12
C VAL A 115 5.46 5.34 4.91
N ILE A 116 6.80 5.42 4.97
CA ILE A 116 7.65 4.31 5.44
C ILE A 116 8.21 4.56 6.84
N TRP A 117 8.74 5.75 7.07
CA TRP A 117 9.47 6.09 8.28
C TRP A 117 8.72 7.15 9.07
N GLY A 118 8.60 6.95 10.38
CA GLY A 118 8.10 7.97 11.30
C GLY A 118 9.14 9.06 11.58
N SER A 119 8.71 10.17 12.18
CA SER A 119 9.53 11.37 12.42
C SER A 119 10.79 11.14 13.27
N GLY A 120 10.86 10.03 14.01
CA GLY A 120 12.09 9.62 14.71
C GLY A 120 13.29 9.40 13.79
N TRP A 121 13.05 9.10 12.51
CA TRP A 121 14.10 8.89 11.50
C TRP A 121 14.60 10.20 10.87
N ASP A 122 13.82 11.28 10.92
CA ASP A 122 14.13 12.53 10.23
C ASP A 122 15.52 13.07 10.62
N LYS A 123 15.81 13.07 11.92
CA LYS A 123 17.11 13.54 12.44
C LYS A 123 18.28 12.65 12.01
N LEU A 124 18.07 11.35 11.86
CA LEU A 124 19.12 10.42 11.43
C LEU A 124 19.41 10.61 9.94
N LEU A 125 18.36 10.63 9.11
CA LEU A 125 18.47 10.85 7.67
C LEU A 125 19.05 12.23 7.34
N GLN A 126 18.67 13.28 8.07
CA GLN A 126 19.23 14.62 7.88
C GLN A 126 20.68 14.75 8.32
N LYS A 127 21.18 13.88 9.20
CA LYS A 127 22.57 13.89 9.67
C LYS A 127 23.48 13.03 8.80
N ASP A 128 22.95 12.00 8.15
CA ASP A 128 23.72 11.14 7.28
C ASP A 128 24.24 11.92 6.06
N ARG A 129 25.56 12.12 5.99
CA ARG A 129 26.25 12.73 4.85
C ARG A 129 26.84 11.69 3.91
N SER A 130 26.95 10.44 4.37
CA SER A 130 27.51 9.33 3.59
C SER A 130 26.48 8.73 2.64
N GLY A 131 25.19 8.83 2.96
CA GLY A 131 24.10 8.16 2.26
C GLY A 131 23.97 6.67 2.62
N LEU A 132 24.85 6.16 3.49
CA LEU A 132 24.87 4.74 3.89
C LEU A 132 23.64 4.34 4.67
N LEU A 133 22.99 5.25 5.40
CA LEU A 133 21.75 4.92 6.11
C LEU A 133 20.64 4.61 5.10
N MET A 134 20.50 5.43 4.07
CA MET A 134 19.52 5.19 3.01
C MET A 134 19.88 3.94 2.20
N GLN A 135 21.17 3.72 1.92
CA GLN A 135 21.63 2.48 1.28
C GLN A 135 21.28 1.26 2.12
N ARG A 136 21.58 1.27 3.43
CA ARG A 136 21.26 0.19 4.37
C ARG A 136 19.77 -0.10 4.37
N MET A 137 18.93 0.94 4.42
CA MET A 137 17.47 0.81 4.36
C MET A 137 17.00 0.11 3.06
N MET A 138 17.67 0.39 1.94
CA MET A 138 17.33 -0.19 0.64
C MET A 138 17.82 -1.63 0.49
N GLU A 139 18.95 -1.99 1.10
CA GLU A 139 19.50 -3.35 1.06
C GLU A 139 18.72 -4.36 1.90
N CYS A 140 18.15 -3.95 3.04
CA CYS A 140 17.33 -4.84 3.88
C CYS A 140 16.13 -5.37 3.10
N VAL A 141 15.92 -6.69 3.08
CA VAL A 141 14.68 -7.28 2.56
C VAL A 141 13.57 -7.25 3.61
N ASP A 142 12.32 -7.52 3.22
CA ASP A 142 11.19 -7.52 4.15
C ASP A 142 11.39 -8.50 5.31
N GLY A 143 12.02 -9.65 5.04
CA GLY A 143 12.39 -10.62 6.06
C GLY A 143 13.30 -10.05 7.14
N ASP A 144 14.32 -9.27 6.76
CA ASP A 144 15.21 -8.60 7.70
C ASP A 144 14.42 -7.64 8.60
N TYR A 145 13.53 -6.84 8.01
CA TYR A 145 12.70 -5.90 8.77
C TYR A 145 11.74 -6.60 9.74
N GLN A 146 11.19 -7.76 9.35
CA GLN A 146 10.39 -8.58 10.24
C GLN A 146 11.21 -9.13 11.42
N THR A 147 12.45 -9.57 11.16
CA THR A 147 13.37 -9.98 12.23
C THR A 147 13.73 -8.81 13.13
N PHE A 148 14.05 -7.63 12.59
CA PHE A 148 14.35 -6.46 13.43
C PHE A 148 13.17 -6.06 14.32
N LYS A 149 11.93 -6.22 13.82
CA LYS A 149 10.72 -5.91 14.59
C LYS A 149 10.46 -6.90 15.73
N SER A 150 10.89 -8.16 15.60
CA SER A 150 10.73 -9.18 16.64
C SER A 150 11.88 -9.24 17.64
N GLN A 151 12.95 -8.48 17.42
CA GLN A 151 14.17 -8.49 18.22
C GLN A 151 14.35 -7.22 19.08
N SER A 152 15.39 -7.22 19.91
CA SER A 152 15.71 -6.10 20.82
C SER A 152 16.38 -4.92 20.10
N GLY A 153 16.40 -3.75 20.73
CA GLY A 153 17.14 -2.59 20.22
C GLY A 153 18.66 -2.82 20.11
N ALA A 154 19.23 -3.71 20.94
CA ALA A 154 20.64 -4.10 20.84
C ALA A 154 20.90 -4.89 19.55
N TYR A 155 20.00 -5.83 19.22
CA TYR A 155 20.05 -6.59 17.97
C TYR A 155 19.95 -5.68 16.74
N VAL A 156 19.05 -4.69 16.75
CA VAL A 156 18.93 -3.71 15.67
C VAL A 156 20.19 -2.85 15.56
N ARG A 157 20.77 -2.41 16.68
CA ARG A 157 22.04 -1.67 16.68
C ARG A 157 23.15 -2.48 16.03
N GLU A 158 23.27 -3.76 16.36
CA GLU A 158 24.33 -4.64 15.85
C GLU A 158 24.13 -5.01 14.37
N HIS A 159 22.94 -5.45 13.97
CA HIS A 159 22.71 -6.05 12.65
C HIS A 159 22.10 -5.12 11.60
N PHE A 160 21.43 -4.04 12.01
CA PHE A 160 20.98 -3.00 11.07
C PHE A 160 22.04 -1.90 10.95
N PHE A 161 22.32 -1.19 12.05
CA PHE A 161 23.24 -0.05 12.04
C PHE A 161 24.70 -0.49 11.97
N GLY A 162 25.10 -1.53 12.70
CA GLY A 162 26.47 -2.05 12.71
C GLY A 162 26.96 -2.73 11.43
N LYS A 163 26.15 -2.75 10.35
CA LYS A 163 26.60 -3.19 9.03
C LYS A 163 27.66 -2.26 8.44
N TYR A 164 27.58 -0.97 8.76
CA TYR A 164 28.53 0.06 8.35
C TYR A 164 29.09 0.76 9.60
N PRO A 165 30.37 1.14 9.60
CA PRO A 165 31.00 1.78 10.76
C PRO A 165 30.58 3.24 11.01
N GLU A 166 30.08 3.95 10.00
CA GLU A 166 29.58 5.34 10.08
C GLU A 166 28.28 5.52 10.88
#